data_AF-A0A920AH79-F1
#
_entry.id   AF-A0A920AH79-F1
#
_cell.length_a   1.000
_cell.length_b   1.000
_cell.length_c   1.000
_cell.angle_alpha   90.00
_cell.angle_beta   90.00
_cell.angle_gamma   90.00
#
_symmetry.space_group_name_H-M   'P 1'
#
loop_
_entity.id
_entity.type
_entity.pdbx_description
1 polymer ?
#
loop_
_entity_poly.entity_id
_entity_poly.type
_entity_poly.pdbx_seq_one_letter_code
_entity_poly.pdbx_strand_id
1 'polypeptide(L)'
;MAVLVYAESWNGSFKKATFEAVSYAAQLANKIGTDAIAITIAHQGDANQLGNYGANKVLTITDETLNTFNNESYANAIVAASNHVNAETVVISNTNNGKSIAPIIAAKREAALITNAIELPSTLSPFTLKRKAFSSKAYALFSTDSNQKVISITPNAFGVHQIQVSTINRIF
;
A
#
# COMPACT_ATOMS: atom_id res chain seq x y z
N MET A 1 -8.81 10.28 8.21
CA MET A 1 -7.49 9.61 8.10
C MET A 1 -7.70 8.35 7.28
N ALA A 2 -6.68 7.86 6.59
CA ALA A 2 -6.76 6.63 5.80
C ALA A 2 -5.39 5.97 5.69
N VAL A 3 -5.39 4.69 5.31
CA VAL A 3 -4.19 4.00 4.78
C VAL A 3 -4.30 4.01 3.26
N LEU A 4 -3.40 4.72 2.58
CA LEU A 4 -3.31 4.66 1.13
C LEU A 4 -2.40 3.51 0.71
N VAL A 5 -2.79 2.73 -0.30
CA VAL A 5 -1.94 1.68 -0.88
C VAL A 5 -1.76 1.88 -2.37
N TYR A 6 -0.51 1.84 -2.83
CA TYR A 6 -0.23 1.80 -4.26
C TYR A 6 -0.44 0.39 -4.81
N ALA A 7 -1.54 0.24 -5.55
CA ALA A 7 -1.87 -0.96 -6.30
C ALA A 7 -1.13 -0.94 -7.65
N GLU A 8 0.11 -1.43 -7.63
CA GLU A 8 0.98 -1.50 -8.81
C GLU A 8 0.31 -2.30 -9.94
N SER A 9 0.28 -1.75 -11.14
CA SER A 9 -0.17 -2.43 -12.35
C SER A 9 1.01 -2.65 -13.29
N TRP A 10 1.10 -3.83 -13.87
CA TRP A 10 2.06 -4.16 -14.92
C TRP A 10 1.29 -4.40 -16.21
N ASN A 11 1.50 -3.54 -17.20
CA ASN A 11 0.87 -3.63 -18.51
C ASN A 11 -0.66 -3.80 -18.40
N GLY A 12 -1.30 -2.96 -17.61
CA GLY A 12 -2.76 -2.98 -17.42
C GLY A 12 -3.29 -4.12 -16.55
N SER A 13 -2.44 -4.97 -15.97
CA SER A 13 -2.84 -6.10 -15.11
C SER A 13 -2.30 -5.98 -13.68
N PHE A 14 -3.03 -6.51 -12.70
CA PHE A 14 -2.52 -6.70 -11.33
C PHE A 14 -1.85 -8.06 -11.18
N LYS A 15 -0.83 -8.12 -10.32
CA LYS A 15 -0.17 -9.38 -9.92
C LYS A 15 -0.43 -9.67 -8.45
N LYS A 16 -0.05 -10.87 -8.01
CA LYS A 16 -0.14 -11.32 -6.62
C LYS A 16 0.37 -10.28 -5.61
N ALA A 17 1.50 -9.63 -5.89
CA ALA A 17 2.11 -8.63 -5.01
C ALA A 17 1.22 -7.39 -4.80
N THR A 18 0.36 -7.05 -5.76
CA THR A 18 -0.61 -5.96 -5.66
C THR A 18 -1.74 -6.32 -4.71
N PHE A 19 -2.33 -7.50 -4.90
CA PHE A 19 -3.38 -8.00 -4.01
C PHE A 19 -2.87 -8.16 -2.58
N GLU A 20 -1.64 -8.64 -2.40
CA GLU A 20 -1.00 -8.74 -1.09
C GLU A 20 -0.80 -7.36 -0.43
N ALA A 21 -0.37 -6.35 -1.19
CA ALA A 21 -0.25 -4.98 -0.67
C ALA A 21 -1.60 -4.40 -0.23
N VAL A 22 -2.65 -4.63 -1.02
CA VAL A 22 -4.01 -4.20 -0.68
C VAL A 22 -4.51 -4.93 0.56
N SER A 23 -4.34 -6.26 0.65
CA SER A 23 -4.68 -7.03 1.85
C SER A 23 -3.94 -6.55 3.10
N TYR A 24 -2.65 -6.22 2.97
CA TYR A 24 -1.87 -5.66 4.08
C TYR A 24 -2.43 -4.32 4.54
N ALA A 25 -2.69 -3.40 3.60
CA ALA A 25 -3.24 -2.10 3.89
C ALA A 25 -4.62 -2.18 4.52
N ALA A 26 -5.49 -3.08 4.05
CA ALA A 26 -6.80 -3.34 4.62
C ALA A 26 -6.71 -3.82 6.08
N GLN A 27 -5.85 -4.81 6.37
CA GLN A 27 -5.69 -5.28 7.75
C GLN A 27 -5.05 -4.23 8.66
N LEU A 28 -4.11 -3.44 8.14
CA LEU A 28 -3.54 -2.31 8.88
C LEU A 28 -4.61 -1.27 9.19
N ALA A 29 -5.43 -0.91 8.20
CA ALA A 29 -6.51 0.06 8.34
C ALA A 29 -7.53 -0.41 9.39
N ASN A 30 -7.93 -1.69 9.33
CA ASN A 30 -8.80 -2.30 10.33
C ASN A 30 -8.18 -2.23 11.75
N LYS A 31 -6.89 -2.53 11.88
CA LYS A 31 -6.18 -2.50 13.17
C LYS A 31 -6.14 -1.10 13.80
N ILE A 32 -6.11 -0.05 12.98
CA ILE A 32 -6.09 1.35 13.44
C ILE A 32 -7.46 2.03 13.38
N GLY A 33 -8.53 1.31 13.00
CA GLY A 33 -9.90 1.83 12.95
C GLY A 33 -10.13 2.85 11.84
N THR A 34 -9.58 2.64 10.65
CA THR A 34 -9.71 3.55 9.50
C THR A 34 -9.96 2.79 8.19
N ASP A 35 -10.10 3.52 7.08
CA ASP A 35 -10.31 2.96 5.74
C ASP A 35 -9.00 2.72 4.99
N ALA A 36 -8.97 1.64 4.21
CA ALA A 36 -7.93 1.37 3.21
C ALA A 36 -8.37 1.89 1.84
N ILE A 37 -7.58 2.80 1.26
CA ILE A 37 -7.83 3.38 -0.06
C ILE A 37 -6.73 2.92 -1.00
N ALA A 38 -7.09 2.27 -2.09
CA ALA A 38 -6.13 1.90 -3.13
C ALA A 38 -5.99 3.03 -4.17
N ILE A 39 -4.76 3.23 -4.66
CA ILE A 39 -4.48 4.02 -5.85
C ILE A 39 -3.82 3.14 -6.89
N THR A 40 -4.30 3.20 -8.13
CA THR A 40 -3.65 2.59 -9.28
C THR A 40 -3.43 3.61 -10.39
N ILE A 41 -2.37 3.40 -11.17
CA ILE A 41 -1.91 4.31 -12.23
C ILE A 41 -1.81 3.48 -13.51
N ALA A 42 -2.40 3.98 -14.61
CA ALA A 42 -2.38 3.35 -15.93
C ALA A 42 -2.87 1.88 -15.95
N HIS A 43 -3.82 1.54 -15.07
CA HIS A 43 -4.49 0.24 -15.11
C HIS A 43 -5.59 0.24 -16.17
N GLN A 44 -5.67 -0.84 -16.96
CA GLN A 44 -6.60 -0.95 -18.09
C GLN A 44 -7.76 -1.92 -17.82
N GLY A 45 -7.69 -2.72 -16.76
CA GLY A 45 -8.73 -3.67 -16.35
C GLY A 45 -9.71 -3.10 -15.31
N ASP A 46 -10.51 -4.00 -14.73
CA ASP A 46 -11.40 -3.64 -13.63
C ASP A 46 -10.63 -3.45 -12.32
N ALA A 47 -10.49 -2.20 -11.89
CA ALA A 47 -9.81 -1.86 -10.64
C ALA A 47 -10.66 -2.22 -9.39
N ASN A 48 -11.98 -2.44 -9.55
CA ASN A 48 -12.87 -2.74 -8.41
C ASN A 48 -12.59 -4.11 -7.79
N GLN A 49 -11.92 -5.01 -8.51
CA GLN A 49 -11.47 -6.29 -7.97
C GLN A 49 -10.58 -6.14 -6.72
N LEU A 50 -9.94 -4.99 -6.51
CA LEU A 50 -9.17 -4.69 -5.30
C LEU A 50 -10.06 -4.64 -4.04
N GLY A 51 -11.36 -4.36 -4.19
CA GLY A 51 -12.34 -4.43 -3.10
C GLY A 51 -12.45 -5.82 -2.47
N ASN A 52 -12.26 -6.89 -3.26
CA ASN A 52 -12.23 -8.27 -2.77
C ASN A 52 -11.07 -8.53 -1.80
N TYR A 53 -10.08 -7.64 -1.75
CA TYR A 53 -8.90 -7.72 -0.88
C TYR A 53 -8.92 -6.64 0.20
N GLY A 54 -10.04 -5.91 0.33
CA GLY A 54 -10.29 -4.97 1.42
C GLY A 54 -9.99 -3.50 1.12
N ALA A 55 -9.86 -3.11 -0.15
CA ALA A 55 -9.89 -1.69 -0.50
C ALA A 55 -11.33 -1.15 -0.34
N ASN A 56 -11.53 -0.19 0.57
CA ASN A 56 -12.81 0.51 0.76
C ASN A 56 -13.11 1.43 -0.42
N LYS A 57 -12.07 2.01 -1.03
CA LYS A 57 -12.16 2.91 -2.18
C LYS A 57 -10.97 2.68 -3.11
N VAL A 58 -11.19 2.84 -4.42
CA VAL A 58 -10.13 2.76 -5.44
C VAL A 58 -10.06 4.07 -6.21
N LEU A 59 -8.87 4.67 -6.25
CA LEU A 59 -8.53 5.83 -7.06
C LEU A 59 -7.77 5.34 -8.30
N THR A 60 -8.26 5.70 -9.48
CA THR A 60 -7.62 5.32 -10.75
C THR A 60 -7.12 6.58 -11.44
N ILE A 61 -5.83 6.62 -11.77
CA ILE A 61 -5.22 7.69 -12.55
C ILE A 61 -5.03 7.19 -14.00
N THR A 62 -5.69 7.86 -14.94
CA THR A 62 -5.73 7.51 -16.37
C THR A 62 -4.97 8.52 -17.24
N ASP A 63 -3.94 9.15 -16.70
CA ASP A 63 -3.11 10.11 -17.44
C ASP A 63 -2.18 9.38 -18.41
N GLU A 64 -2.27 9.70 -19.70
CA GLU A 64 -1.45 9.07 -20.74
C GLU A 64 0.05 9.30 -20.54
N THR A 65 0.44 10.41 -19.91
CA THR A 65 1.85 10.70 -19.58
C THR A 65 2.42 9.71 -18.56
N LEU A 66 1.56 9.00 -17.82
CA LEU A 66 1.91 7.99 -16.83
C LEU A 66 1.77 6.56 -17.38
N ASN A 67 1.56 6.36 -18.69
CA ASN A 67 1.54 5.02 -19.28
C ASN A 67 2.91 4.33 -19.23
N THR A 68 4.00 5.12 -19.20
CA THR A 68 5.35 4.61 -19.00
C THR A 68 5.78 4.88 -17.56
N PHE A 69 6.31 3.85 -16.90
CA PHE A 69 6.79 4.00 -15.53
C PHE A 69 7.91 5.03 -15.43
N ASN A 70 7.68 6.06 -14.61
CA ASN A 70 8.68 7.02 -14.15
C ASN A 70 8.53 7.16 -12.64
N ASN A 71 9.61 6.90 -11.90
CA ASN A 71 9.58 6.87 -10.45
C ASN A 71 9.16 8.21 -9.82
N GLU A 72 9.63 9.34 -10.36
CA GLU A 72 9.31 10.67 -9.85
C GLU A 72 7.85 11.05 -10.13
N SER A 73 7.38 10.86 -11.37
CA SER A 73 5.98 11.16 -11.73
C SER A 73 4.99 10.29 -10.95
N TYR A 74 5.29 8.99 -10.79
CA TYR A 74 4.46 8.08 -10.00
C TYR A 74 4.48 8.46 -8.52
N ALA A 75 5.64 8.77 -7.95
CA ALA A 75 5.74 9.24 -6.57
C ALA A 75 4.94 10.52 -6.34
N ASN A 76 5.03 11.51 -7.26
CA ASN A 76 4.27 12.75 -7.19
C ASN A 76 2.76 12.49 -7.22
N ALA A 77 2.30 11.60 -8.11
CA ALA A 77 0.89 11.21 -8.19
C ALA A 77 0.39 10.56 -6.89
N ILE A 78 1.20 9.67 -6.30
CA ILE A 78 0.87 9.01 -5.02
C ILE A 78 0.89 10.02 -3.86
N VAL A 79 1.83 10.98 -3.84
CA VAL A 79 1.85 12.06 -2.84
C VAL A 79 0.61 12.94 -2.95
N ALA A 80 0.22 13.33 -4.16
CA ALA A 80 -0.99 14.12 -4.41
C ALA A 80 -2.25 13.37 -3.93
N ALA A 81 -2.36 12.08 -4.27
CA ALA A 81 -3.49 11.24 -3.84
C ALA A 81 -3.54 11.05 -2.33
N SER A 82 -2.38 10.81 -1.68
CA SER A 82 -2.31 10.65 -0.22
C SER A 82 -2.69 11.94 0.52
N ASN A 83 -2.36 13.11 -0.02
CA ASN A 83 -2.85 14.38 0.50
C ASN A 83 -4.36 14.54 0.29
N HIS A 84 -4.87 14.23 -0.90
CA HIS A 84 -6.29 14.34 -1.22
C HIS A 84 -7.18 13.51 -0.28
N VAL A 85 -6.72 12.33 0.14
CA VAL A 85 -7.48 11.46 1.05
C VAL A 85 -7.05 11.56 2.52
N ASN A 86 -6.18 12.51 2.86
CA ASN A 86 -5.61 12.68 4.21
C ASN A 86 -5.06 11.35 4.78
N ALA A 87 -4.30 10.62 3.97
CA ALA A 87 -3.66 9.38 4.39
C ALA A 87 -2.41 9.67 5.21
N GLU A 88 -2.29 9.04 6.38
CA GLU A 88 -1.11 9.15 7.23
C GLU A 88 -0.10 8.03 6.96
N THR A 89 -0.57 6.92 6.41
CA THR A 89 0.26 5.79 6.02
C THR A 89 0.11 5.50 4.54
N VAL A 90 1.24 5.38 3.83
CA VAL A 90 1.30 4.91 2.45
C VAL A 90 1.95 3.53 2.42
N VAL A 91 1.25 2.53 1.91
CA VAL A 91 1.72 1.16 1.74
C VAL A 91 2.11 0.93 0.29
N ILE A 92 3.28 0.33 0.08
CA ILE A 92 3.83 0.04 -1.24
C ILE A 92 4.39 -1.38 -1.23
N SER A 93 4.20 -2.14 -2.30
CA SER A 93 4.90 -3.42 -2.43
C SER A 93 6.38 -3.18 -2.75
N ASN A 94 7.31 -3.87 -2.08
CA ASN A 94 8.77 -3.67 -2.22
C ASN A 94 9.34 -4.33 -3.50
N THR A 95 8.66 -4.12 -4.62
CA THR A 95 9.09 -4.50 -5.98
C THR A 95 10.22 -3.58 -6.45
N ASN A 96 10.74 -3.79 -7.66
CA ASN A 96 11.76 -2.89 -8.22
C ASN A 96 11.24 -1.45 -8.35
N ASN A 97 10.00 -1.28 -8.80
CA ASN A 97 9.33 0.02 -8.88
C ASN A 97 9.02 0.56 -7.49
N GLY A 98 8.50 -0.28 -6.59
CA GLY A 98 8.22 0.11 -5.21
C GLY A 98 9.45 0.64 -4.46
N LYS A 99 10.60 -0.01 -4.66
CA LYS A 99 11.89 0.41 -4.07
C LYS A 99 12.36 1.78 -4.59
N SER A 100 12.03 2.13 -5.84
CA SER A 100 12.44 3.41 -6.41
C SER A 100 11.49 4.56 -6.04
N ILE A 101 10.20 4.29 -5.79
CA ILE A 101 9.21 5.33 -5.44
C ILE A 101 9.08 5.57 -3.93
N ALA A 102 9.18 4.54 -3.09
CA ALA A 102 8.97 4.66 -1.65
C ALA A 102 9.86 5.73 -0.96
N PRO A 103 11.18 5.82 -1.22
CA PRO A 103 12.00 6.87 -0.63
C PRO A 103 11.64 8.27 -1.11
N ILE A 104 11.21 8.44 -2.37
CA ILE A 104 10.79 9.73 -2.91
C ILE A 104 9.51 10.21 -2.20
N ILE A 105 8.54 9.31 -2.01
CA ILE A 105 7.30 9.60 -1.29
C ILE A 105 7.60 9.95 0.17
N ALA A 106 8.48 9.19 0.83
CA ALA A 106 8.85 9.43 2.21
C ALA A 106 9.51 10.80 2.40
N ALA A 107 10.47 11.15 1.53
CA ALA A 107 11.14 12.44 1.56
C ALA A 107 10.16 13.61 1.35
N LYS A 108 9.26 13.51 0.36
CA LYS A 108 8.27 14.57 0.05
C LYS A 108 7.20 14.75 1.13
N ARG A 109 6.94 13.72 1.94
CA ARG A 109 5.93 13.73 3.01
C ARG A 109 6.53 13.88 4.41
N GLU A 110 7.86 14.03 4.51
CA GLU A 110 8.58 14.00 5.79
C GLU A 110 8.20 12.78 6.65
N ALA A 111 8.00 11.63 5.99
CA ALA A 111 7.47 10.43 6.60
C ALA A 111 8.58 9.46 7.01
N ALA A 112 8.35 8.69 8.07
CA ALA A 112 9.20 7.57 8.43
C ALA A 112 9.09 6.46 7.36
N LEU A 113 10.22 6.11 6.73
CA LEU A 113 10.28 5.03 5.75
C LEU A 113 10.64 3.70 6.42
N ILE A 114 9.74 2.73 6.33
CA ILE A 114 9.91 1.38 6.87
C ILE A 114 9.99 0.41 5.69
N THR A 115 11.20 -0.05 5.37
CA THR A 115 11.42 -0.97 4.26
C THR A 115 11.41 -2.43 4.67
N ASN A 116 11.11 -3.32 3.72
CA ASN A 116 11.15 -4.79 3.90
C ASN A 116 10.26 -5.28 5.06
N ALA A 117 9.11 -4.64 5.27
CA ALA A 117 8.12 -5.08 6.24
C ALA A 117 7.63 -6.49 5.90
N ILE A 118 7.37 -7.31 6.92
CA ILE A 118 6.92 -8.70 6.73
C ILE A 118 5.65 -9.06 7.50
N GLU A 119 5.25 -8.24 8.48
CA GLU A 119 4.05 -8.44 9.30
C GLU A 119 3.41 -7.09 9.64
N LEU A 120 2.20 -7.14 10.20
CA LEU A 120 1.53 -5.96 10.75
C LEU A 120 2.30 -5.44 11.97
N PRO A 121 2.16 -4.15 12.32
CA PRO A 121 2.82 -3.59 13.49
C PRO A 121 2.42 -4.31 14.77
N SER A 122 3.40 -4.59 15.65
CA SER A 122 3.16 -5.20 16.96
C SER A 122 2.58 -4.19 17.95
N THR A 123 2.96 -2.92 17.83
CA THR A 123 2.44 -1.80 18.64
C THR A 123 2.12 -0.62 17.73
N LEU A 124 1.07 0.14 18.07
CA LEU A 124 0.67 1.34 17.31
C LEU A 124 1.24 2.64 17.90
N SER A 125 1.56 2.66 19.19
CA SER A 125 2.19 3.79 19.88
C SER A 125 3.17 3.27 20.96
N PRO A 126 4.50 3.40 20.76
CA PRO A 126 5.14 3.83 19.50
C PRO A 126 4.86 2.82 18.38
N PHE A 127 4.88 3.26 17.11
CA PHE A 127 4.59 2.38 15.99
C PHE A 127 5.77 1.44 15.74
N THR A 128 5.63 0.15 16.06
CA THR A 128 6.72 -0.83 15.95
C THR A 128 6.37 -1.93 14.97
N LEU A 129 7.27 -2.20 14.03
CA LEU A 129 7.08 -3.16 12.95
C LEU A 129 8.32 -4.02 12.70
N LYS A 130 8.13 -5.32 12.44
CA LYS A 130 9.22 -6.23 12.09
C LYS A 130 9.53 -6.18 10.59
N ARG A 131 10.82 -6.05 10.27
CA ARG A 131 11.34 -6.08 8.91
C ARG A 131 12.51 -7.04 8.74
N LYS A 132 12.78 -7.45 7.50
CA LYS A 132 14.01 -8.17 7.13
C LYS A 132 15.20 -7.21 7.06
N ALA A 133 16.34 -7.64 7.59
CA ALA A 133 17.61 -6.93 7.58
C ALA A 133 18.76 -7.87 7.19
N PHE A 134 19.94 -7.31 6.90
CA PHE A 134 21.15 -8.06 6.56
C PHE A 134 20.93 -9.11 5.46
N SER A 135 20.34 -8.68 4.33
CA SER A 135 19.98 -9.57 3.20
C SER A 135 19.09 -10.75 3.61
N SER A 136 18.08 -10.48 4.45
CA SER A 136 17.13 -11.46 4.99
C SER A 136 17.74 -12.50 5.95
N LYS A 137 18.98 -12.29 6.44
CA LYS A 137 19.61 -13.16 7.43
C LYS A 137 19.21 -12.83 8.87
N ALA A 138 18.58 -11.68 9.08
CA ALA A 138 18.09 -11.26 10.39
C ALA A 138 16.76 -10.53 10.30
N TYR A 139 16.09 -10.43 11.44
CA TYR A 139 14.92 -9.59 11.65
C TYR A 139 15.31 -8.39 12.51
N ALA A 140 14.71 -7.24 12.21
CA ALA A 140 14.83 -6.03 13.01
C ALA A 140 13.43 -5.52 13.37
N LEU A 141 13.27 -5.07 14.60
CA LEU A 141 12.10 -4.30 15.03
C LEU A 141 12.42 -2.82 14.81
N PHE A 142 11.67 -2.16 13.94
CA PHE A 142 11.79 -0.73 13.69
C PHE A 142 10.66 -0.01 14.43
N SER A 143 10.99 1.00 15.23
CA SER A 143 10.02 1.80 15.98
C SER A 143 10.12 3.27 15.58
N THR A 144 8.99 3.96 15.48
CA THR A 144 8.92 5.39 15.15
C THR A 144 7.74 6.07 15.82
N ASP A 145 7.95 7.31 16.22
CA ASP A 145 6.90 8.21 16.73
C ASP A 145 6.31 9.11 15.62
N SER A 146 6.78 8.97 14.38
CA SER A 146 6.27 9.76 13.26
C SER A 146 4.81 9.41 12.96
N ASN A 147 3.96 10.44 12.85
CA ASN A 147 2.59 10.27 12.39
C ASN A 147 2.54 9.82 10.93
N GLN A 148 3.36 10.42 10.07
CA GLN A 148 3.46 10.09 8.65
C GLN A 148 4.38 8.90 8.42
N LYS A 149 3.91 7.88 7.70
CA LYS A 149 4.63 6.61 7.49
C LYS A 149 4.55 6.17 6.03
N VAL A 150 5.66 5.65 5.51
CA VAL A 150 5.70 4.92 4.24
C VAL A 150 6.21 3.52 4.53
N ILE A 151 5.41 2.50 4.23
CA ILE A 151 5.72 1.10 4.53
C ILE A 151 5.90 0.37 3.21
N SER A 152 7.10 -0.19 2.97
CA SER A 152 7.33 -1.11 1.86
C SER A 152 7.27 -2.57 2.34
N ILE A 153 6.27 -3.31 1.85
CA ILE A 153 6.07 -4.71 2.23
C ILE A 153 6.88 -5.65 1.35
N THR A 154 7.51 -6.66 1.93
CA THR A 154 8.23 -7.66 1.14
C THR A 154 7.22 -8.55 0.41
N PRO A 155 7.28 -8.68 -0.93
CA PRO A 155 6.40 -9.59 -1.65
C PRO A 155 6.50 -11.03 -1.13
N ASN A 156 5.36 -11.71 -1.05
CA ASN A 156 5.17 -13.06 -0.51
C ASN A 156 5.50 -13.22 0.99
N ALA A 157 5.56 -12.15 1.76
CA ALA A 157 5.81 -12.24 3.20
C ALA A 157 4.52 -12.23 4.04
N PHE A 158 3.52 -11.45 3.63
CA PHE A 158 2.28 -11.29 4.39
C PHE A 158 1.18 -12.25 3.92
N GLY A 159 1.15 -12.55 2.61
CA GLY A 159 0.10 -13.35 2.01
C GLY A 159 -1.14 -12.53 1.61
N VAL A 160 -1.92 -13.12 0.71
CA VAL A 160 -3.13 -12.50 0.16
C VAL A 160 -4.33 -12.93 0.99
N HIS A 161 -5.11 -11.96 1.47
CA HIS A 161 -6.29 -12.19 2.28
C HIS A 161 -7.50 -11.60 1.56
N GLN A 162 -8.40 -12.46 1.11
CA GLN A 162 -9.67 -12.04 0.54
C GLN A 162 -10.68 -11.76 1.64
N ILE A 163 -11.44 -10.68 1.50
CA ILE A 163 -12.60 -10.43 2.34
C ILE A 163 -13.76 -11.20 1.69
N GLN A 164 -14.28 -12.22 2.37
CA GLN A 164 -15.53 -12.84 1.94
C GLN A 164 -16.64 -11.79 2.05
N VAL A 165 -17.06 -11.24 0.91
CA VAL A 165 -18.32 -10.49 0.83
C VAL A 165 -19.42 -11.53 1.02
N SER A 166 -20.05 -11.55 2.20
CA SER A 166 -21.23 -12.36 2.42
C SER A 166 -22.32 -11.85 1.47
N THR A 167 -22.63 -12.59 0.42
CA THR A 167 -23.77 -12.32 -0.45
C THR A 167 -25.03 -12.41 0.40
N ILE A 168 -25.52 -11.28 0.90
CA ILE A 168 -26.87 -11.21 1.48
C ILE A 168 -27.81 -11.24 0.29
N ASN A 169 -28.29 -12.44 -0.05
CA ASN A 169 -29.42 -12.61 -0.96
C ASN A 169 -30.65 -11.95 -0.30
N ARG A 170 -30.88 -10.67 -0.60
CA ARG A 170 -32.18 -10.04 -0.33
C ARG A 170 -33.12 -10.51 -1.43
N ILE A 171 -33.90 -11.53 -1.11
CA ILE A 171 -35.10 -11.89 -1.87
C ILE A 171 -36.10 -10.75 -1.65
N PHE A 172 -36.48 -10.05 -2.71
CA PHE A 172 -37.72 -9.27 -2.76
C PHE A 172 -38.79 -10.13 -3.44
#